data_AF-A0A7S1WP21-F1
#
_entry.id   AF-A0A7S1WP21-F1
#
_cell.length_a   1.000
_cell.length_b   1.000
_cell.length_c   1.000
_cell.angle_alpha   90.00
_cell.angle_beta   90.00
_cell.angle_gamma   90.00
#
_symmetry.space_group_name_H-M   'P 1'
#
loop_
_entity.id
_entity.type
_entity.pdbx_description
1 polymer ?
#
loop_
_entity_poly.entity_id
_entity_poly.type
_entity_poly.pdbx_seq_one_letter_code
_entity_poly.pdbx_strand_id
1 'polypeptide(L)'
;AVECGSEGPVVAIKAMGPSTDEGFSTAVFEAELLRRLASHLPAEACGRVPKYIGHSATRREAGGTVHVAMSFLPGQVLDHWLYGISDEAHKHVDIAKIVNGGLPGSRQHSMSIEASCGIVRELLQHLSSVFAALQPLALHRDVSSHNVLVDFNSAGCSGAPSFALIDFGLAVGAASWPRDWNASNLAGDPRYWTPAAWMALALGFRHVESHPNRGFQRQYIQRIDHYGLGVLGLELLFALWDPDQCHEEAAAGLRQARSAWCAFWALKFRLFQMFHLQGARATQQYLDSSPHNPLERLCELLAGVCHSLRAAAAHPANAGQALLFRVLADLVDEGGSLSWAEVRATLPAGRPAAPMSPSAAVLSPVHSSSGAAPCIMRQRSPPPALTAIVATRAAAPVLAIPRTPIAVTAPVTPVAGAAPFPQRLSLGPARMACRAA
;
A
#
# COMPACT_ATOMS: atom_id res chain seq x y z
N ALA A 1 11.66 18.48 -43.87
CA ALA A 1 11.20 17.78 -42.66
C ALA A 1 12.17 16.63 -42.42
N VAL A 2 12.95 16.71 -41.34
CA VAL A 2 13.82 15.60 -40.94
C VAL A 2 12.89 14.57 -40.33
N GLU A 3 12.75 13.42 -40.97
CA GLU A 3 12.13 12.25 -40.36
C GLU A 3 12.98 11.90 -39.12
N CYS A 4 12.50 12.28 -37.94
CA CYS A 4 13.03 11.74 -36.70
C CYS A 4 12.90 10.22 -36.80
N GLY A 5 14.05 9.54 -36.93
CA GLY A 5 14.11 8.09 -36.98
C GLY A 5 13.30 7.51 -35.82
N SER A 6 12.49 6.51 -36.11
CA SER A 6 11.67 5.82 -35.11
C SER A 6 12.60 5.23 -34.04
N GLU A 7 12.77 5.95 -32.92
CA GLU A 7 13.42 5.39 -31.75
C GLU A 7 12.69 4.10 -31.40
N GLY A 8 13.44 3.00 -31.31
CA GLY A 8 12.88 1.70 -30.97
C GLY A 8 12.14 1.76 -29.63
N PRO A 9 11.23 0.80 -29.37
CA PRO A 9 10.47 0.79 -28.13
C PRO A 9 11.41 0.74 -26.91
N VAL A 10 11.20 1.63 -25.94
CA VAL A 10 11.95 1.65 -24.68
C VAL A 10 11.54 0.45 -23.82
N VAL A 11 12.53 -0.34 -23.42
CA VAL A 11 12.35 -1.57 -22.63
C VAL A 11 12.99 -1.39 -21.25
N ALA A 12 12.28 -1.83 -20.21
CA ALA A 12 12.82 -1.97 -18.87
C ALA A 12 13.29 -3.42 -18.65
N ILE A 13 14.46 -3.61 -18.03
CA ILE A 13 15.00 -4.93 -17.70
C ILE A 13 15.19 -5.01 -16.18
N LYS A 14 14.45 -5.92 -15.53
CA LYS A 14 14.63 -6.26 -14.11
C LYS A 14 15.58 -7.44 -14.01
N ALA A 15 16.74 -7.25 -13.39
CA ALA A 15 17.70 -8.31 -13.12
C ALA A 15 17.60 -8.75 -11.65
N MET A 16 17.40 -10.04 -11.42
CA MET A 16 17.23 -10.65 -10.10
C MET A 16 18.28 -11.74 -9.91
N GLY A 17 19.01 -11.69 -8.79
CA GLY A 17 20.02 -12.68 -8.43
C GLY A 17 19.70 -13.40 -7.12
N PRO A 18 18.60 -14.17 -7.03
CA PRO A 18 18.23 -14.85 -5.80
C PRO A 18 19.27 -15.91 -5.41
N SER A 19 19.60 -15.94 -4.12
CA SER A 19 20.57 -16.87 -3.52
C SER A 19 19.93 -18.13 -2.94
N THR A 20 18.61 -18.27 -3.03
CA THR A 20 17.85 -19.43 -2.56
C THR A 20 16.96 -19.98 -3.68
N ASP A 21 16.66 -21.29 -3.63
CA ASP A 21 15.75 -21.94 -4.58
C ASP A 21 14.33 -21.35 -4.51
N GLU A 22 13.89 -20.98 -3.31
CA GLU A 22 12.63 -20.28 -3.08
C GLU A 22 12.64 -18.92 -3.77
N GLY A 23 13.69 -18.11 -3.55
CA GLY A 23 13.83 -16.81 -4.20
C GLY A 23 13.91 -16.90 -5.72
N PHE A 24 14.57 -17.94 -6.26
CA PHE A 24 14.61 -18.22 -7.69
C PHE A 24 13.22 -18.56 -8.22
N SER A 25 12.47 -19.40 -7.52
CA SER A 25 11.11 -19.78 -7.89
C SER A 25 10.17 -18.57 -7.86
N THR A 26 10.30 -17.68 -6.87
CA THR A 26 9.56 -16.41 -6.81
C THR A 26 9.90 -15.48 -7.97
N ALA A 27 11.18 -15.33 -8.31
CA ALA A 27 11.61 -14.49 -9.44
C ALA A 27 11.09 -15.01 -10.80
N VAL A 28 11.08 -16.33 -10.99
CA VAL A 28 10.48 -16.96 -12.18
C VAL A 28 8.96 -16.79 -12.18
N PHE A 29 8.32 -16.94 -11.01
CA PHE A 29 6.88 -16.73 -10.85
C PHE A 29 6.47 -15.30 -11.24
N GLU A 30 7.25 -14.27 -10.84
CA GLU A 30 6.99 -12.87 -11.24
C GLU A 30 6.96 -12.73 -12.77
N ALA A 31 7.93 -13.30 -13.47
CA ALA A 31 8.01 -13.24 -14.93
C ALA A 31 6.79 -13.92 -15.60
N GLU A 32 6.42 -15.11 -15.12
CA GLU A 32 5.27 -15.86 -15.61
C GLU A 32 3.95 -15.19 -15.27
N LEU A 33 3.85 -14.53 -14.12
CA LEU A 33 2.69 -13.75 -13.72
C LEU A 33 2.48 -12.57 -14.66
N LEU A 34 3.52 -11.80 -14.98
CA LEU A 34 3.42 -10.69 -15.95
C LEU A 34 2.97 -11.19 -17.33
N ARG A 35 3.51 -12.33 -17.78
CA ARG A 35 3.11 -12.95 -19.05
C ARG A 35 1.63 -13.31 -19.08
N ARG A 36 1.13 -13.94 -18.01
CA ARG A 36 -0.30 -14.32 -17.90
C ARG A 36 -1.20 -13.11 -17.72
N LEU A 37 -0.80 -12.14 -16.90
CA LEU A 37 -1.58 -10.93 -16.66
C LEU A 37 -1.79 -10.16 -17.96
N ALA A 38 -0.75 -10.02 -18.79
CA ALA A 38 -0.83 -9.34 -20.09
C ALA A 38 -1.93 -9.91 -21.02
N SER A 39 -2.25 -11.20 -20.93
CA SER A 39 -3.32 -11.81 -21.74
C SER A 39 -4.72 -11.68 -21.11
N HIS A 40 -4.82 -11.29 -19.84
CA HIS A 40 -6.09 -11.16 -19.11
C HIS A 40 -6.50 -9.70 -18.89
N LEU A 41 -5.61 -8.74 -19.10
CA LEU A 41 -5.92 -7.33 -18.95
C LEU A 41 -6.94 -6.89 -20.00
N PRO A 42 -7.99 -6.16 -19.60
CA PRO A 42 -8.86 -5.50 -20.55
C PRO A 42 -8.10 -4.35 -21.25
N ALA A 43 -8.59 -3.91 -22.41
CA ALA A 43 -7.89 -2.93 -23.25
C ALA A 43 -7.56 -1.63 -22.51
N GLU A 44 -8.46 -1.14 -21.65
CA GLU A 44 -8.28 0.05 -20.82
C GLU A 44 -7.17 -0.10 -19.76
N ALA A 45 -6.80 -1.34 -19.41
CA ALA A 45 -5.79 -1.66 -18.40
C ALA A 45 -4.43 -2.03 -18.99
N CYS A 46 -4.31 -2.20 -20.31
CA CYS A 46 -3.09 -2.65 -20.99
C CYS A 46 -1.87 -1.71 -20.79
N GLY A 47 -2.08 -0.43 -20.45
CA GLY A 47 -1.01 0.52 -20.14
C GLY A 47 -0.78 0.75 -18.64
N ARG A 48 -1.41 -0.07 -17.79
CA ARG A 48 -1.46 0.11 -16.33
C ARG A 48 -0.54 -0.84 -15.57
N VAL A 49 0.14 -1.74 -16.27
CA VAL A 49 1.18 -2.63 -15.73
C VAL A 49 2.26 -2.85 -16.80
N PRO A 50 3.49 -3.21 -16.42
CA PRO A 50 4.52 -3.55 -17.39
C PRO A 50 4.09 -4.74 -18.26
N LYS A 51 4.09 -4.56 -19.58
CA LYS A 51 3.82 -5.64 -20.53
C LYS A 51 5.03 -6.55 -20.59
N TYR A 52 4.82 -7.84 -20.36
CA TYR A 52 5.84 -8.86 -20.54
C TYR A 52 6.34 -8.88 -22.00
N ILE A 53 7.66 -8.85 -22.19
CA ILE A 53 8.33 -9.02 -23.50
C ILE A 53 9.01 -10.38 -23.56
N GLY A 54 9.78 -10.72 -22.53
CA GLY A 54 10.55 -11.95 -22.46
C GLY A 54 11.26 -12.09 -21.12
N HIS A 55 11.72 -13.29 -20.79
CA HIS A 55 12.61 -13.48 -19.65
C HIS A 55 13.65 -14.55 -19.94
N SER A 56 14.76 -14.52 -19.19
CA SER A 56 15.74 -15.59 -19.13
C SER A 56 15.91 -16.01 -17.67
N ALA A 57 16.07 -17.30 -17.43
CA ALA A 57 16.27 -17.84 -16.09
C ALA A 57 17.40 -18.89 -16.14
N THR A 58 18.47 -18.64 -15.40
CA THR A 58 19.62 -19.57 -15.29
C THR A 58 19.75 -20.01 -13.84
N ARG A 59 19.46 -21.30 -13.59
CA ARG A 59 19.55 -21.90 -12.25
C ARG A 59 21.01 -22.22 -11.90
N ARG A 60 21.34 -22.09 -10.61
CA ARG A 60 22.59 -22.50 -9.95
C ARG A 60 22.23 -23.37 -8.74
N GLU A 61 23.23 -24.00 -8.09
CA GLU A 61 23.00 -25.02 -7.04
C GLU A 61 22.03 -24.60 -5.92
N ALA A 62 22.08 -23.34 -5.49
CA ALA A 62 21.22 -22.84 -4.42
C ALA A 62 20.29 -21.69 -4.86
N GLY A 63 20.25 -21.32 -6.14
CA GLY A 63 19.52 -20.11 -6.57
C GLY A 63 19.68 -19.87 -8.08
N GLY A 64 19.94 -18.63 -8.49
CA GLY A 64 20.23 -18.36 -9.90
C GLY A 64 20.13 -16.89 -10.28
N THR A 65 20.00 -16.67 -11.59
CA THR A 65 19.77 -15.33 -12.16
C THR A 65 18.54 -15.36 -13.03
N VAL A 66 17.65 -14.39 -12.84
CA VAL A 66 16.45 -14.19 -13.66
C VAL A 66 16.47 -12.76 -14.20
N HIS A 67 16.34 -12.61 -15.52
CA HIS A 67 16.18 -11.31 -16.16
C HIS A 67 14.80 -11.25 -16.80
N VAL A 68 14.04 -10.20 -16.51
CA VAL A 68 12.71 -9.98 -17.10
C VAL A 68 12.74 -8.69 -17.89
N ALA A 69 12.50 -8.79 -19.19
CA ALA A 69 12.31 -7.66 -20.09
C ALA A 69 10.81 -7.34 -20.19
N MET A 70 10.46 -6.07 -19.98
CA MET A 70 9.09 -5.58 -19.96
C MET A 70 8.98 -4.18 -20.56
N SER A 71 7.78 -3.77 -20.96
CA SER A 71 7.58 -2.39 -21.45
C SER A 71 7.92 -1.37 -20.37
N PHE A 72 8.60 -0.30 -20.75
CA PHE A 72 8.74 0.86 -19.89
C PHE A 72 7.37 1.54 -19.71
N LEU A 73 7.03 1.91 -18.47
CA LEU A 73 5.84 2.68 -18.16
C LEU A 73 6.25 4.13 -17.84
N PRO A 74 5.62 5.14 -18.44
CA PRO A 74 5.91 6.53 -18.13
C PRO A 74 5.39 6.91 -16.74
N GLY A 75 5.86 8.06 -16.26
CA GLY A 75 5.46 8.63 -14.98
C GLY A 75 6.58 8.59 -13.94
N GLN A 76 6.22 9.02 -12.74
CA GLN A 76 7.09 9.02 -11.58
C GLN A 76 6.45 8.23 -10.45
N VAL A 77 7.26 7.73 -9.53
CA VAL A 77 6.75 7.00 -8.36
C VAL A 77 5.85 7.92 -7.52
N LEU A 78 4.69 7.40 -7.11
CA LEU A 78 3.64 8.19 -6.47
C LEU A 78 4.09 8.77 -5.12
N ASP A 79 4.91 8.06 -4.35
CA ASP A 79 5.49 8.55 -3.10
C ASP A 79 6.33 9.83 -3.32
N HIS A 80 7.18 9.82 -4.34
CA HIS A 80 8.06 10.92 -4.70
C HIS A 80 7.26 12.12 -5.21
N TRP A 81 6.24 11.88 -6.04
CA TRP A 81 5.34 12.94 -6.48
C TRP A 81 4.55 13.56 -5.33
N LEU A 82 4.04 12.73 -4.41
CA LEU A 82 3.17 13.17 -3.34
C LEU A 82 3.94 13.95 -2.26
N TYR A 83 5.08 13.40 -1.83
CA TYR A 83 5.83 13.92 -0.68
C TYR A 83 7.11 14.68 -1.02
N GLY A 84 7.62 14.57 -2.25
CA GLY A 84 8.88 15.21 -2.66
C GLY A 84 10.12 14.60 -2.01
N ILE A 85 10.01 13.41 -1.42
CA ILE A 85 11.11 12.72 -0.70
C ILE A 85 11.31 11.31 -1.24
N SER A 86 12.47 10.71 -0.96
CA SER A 86 12.76 9.32 -1.33
C SER A 86 12.23 8.32 -0.29
N ASP A 87 12.16 7.04 -0.65
CA ASP A 87 11.83 5.95 0.29
C ASP A 87 12.76 5.95 1.53
N GLU A 88 14.06 6.20 1.34
CA GLU A 88 15.01 6.27 2.44
C GLU A 88 14.73 7.44 3.39
N ALA A 89 14.29 8.57 2.84
CA ALA A 89 13.92 9.73 3.64
C ALA A 89 12.66 9.47 4.48
N HIS A 90 11.69 8.68 4.01
CA HIS A 90 10.50 8.34 4.79
C HIS A 90 10.82 7.68 6.13
N LYS A 91 11.94 6.95 6.21
CA LYS A 91 12.39 6.27 7.42
C LYS A 91 12.84 7.25 8.52
N HIS A 92 13.19 8.48 8.16
CA HIS A 92 13.85 9.45 9.04
C HIS A 92 13.08 10.76 9.22
N VAL A 93 12.16 11.08 8.31
CA VAL A 93 11.38 12.31 8.36
C VAL A 93 10.43 12.32 9.56
N ASP A 94 10.27 13.49 10.17
CA ASP A 94 9.28 13.70 11.24
C ASP A 94 7.86 13.32 10.77
N ILE A 95 7.23 12.39 11.49
CA ILE A 95 5.87 11.90 11.24
C ILE A 95 4.88 13.07 11.14
N ALA A 96 5.05 14.12 11.94
CA ALA A 96 4.17 15.28 11.88
C ALA A 96 4.19 15.96 10.51
N LYS A 97 5.34 15.98 9.81
CA LYS A 97 5.45 16.55 8.45
C LYS A 97 4.82 15.66 7.39
N ILE A 98 4.88 14.34 7.58
CA ILE A 98 4.24 13.38 6.67
C ILE A 98 2.72 13.45 6.80
N VAL A 99 2.22 13.54 8.04
CA VAL A 99 0.78 13.48 8.33
C VAL A 99 0.09 14.83 8.14
N ASN A 100 0.74 15.94 8.52
CA ASN A 100 0.12 17.27 8.52
C ASN A 100 0.69 18.20 7.44
N GLY A 101 1.54 17.72 6.54
CA GLY A 101 2.14 18.56 5.50
C GLY A 101 3.44 19.26 5.93
N GLY A 102 3.97 20.08 5.02
CA GLY A 102 5.16 20.90 5.27
C GLY A 102 6.49 20.29 4.79
N LEU A 103 6.43 19.26 3.92
CA LEU A 103 7.60 18.80 3.19
C LEU A 103 7.88 19.73 1.99
N PRO A 104 9.13 20.23 1.83
CA PRO A 104 9.48 21.08 0.69
C PRO A 104 9.26 20.36 -0.64
N GLY A 105 8.59 21.02 -1.58
CA GLY A 105 8.31 20.46 -2.91
C GLY A 105 7.24 19.37 -2.95
N SER A 106 6.58 19.07 -1.83
CA SER A 106 5.47 18.12 -1.80
C SER A 106 4.19 18.67 -2.42
N ARG A 107 3.26 17.78 -2.73
CA ARG A 107 1.90 18.11 -3.18
C ARG A 107 0.89 18.11 -2.02
N GLN A 108 1.37 18.04 -0.79
CA GLN A 108 0.48 18.02 0.37
C GLN A 108 -0.30 19.33 0.47
N HIS A 109 -1.59 19.23 0.78
CA HIS A 109 -2.52 20.36 0.93
C HIS A 109 -2.50 21.29 -0.29
N SER A 110 -2.45 20.73 -1.49
CA SER A 110 -2.38 21.50 -2.74
C SER A 110 -3.70 21.56 -3.51
N MET A 111 -4.75 20.90 -3.02
CA MET A 111 -6.00 20.69 -3.77
C MET A 111 -7.25 20.92 -2.91
N SER A 112 -8.33 21.33 -3.56
CA SER A 112 -9.67 21.27 -2.99
C SER A 112 -10.08 19.80 -2.78
N ILE A 113 -11.09 19.57 -1.94
CA ILE A 113 -11.62 18.22 -1.72
C ILE A 113 -12.14 17.58 -3.01
N GLU A 114 -12.81 18.35 -3.88
CA GLU A 114 -13.34 17.82 -5.13
C GLU A 114 -12.23 17.34 -6.06
N ALA A 115 -11.14 18.12 -6.18
CA ALA A 115 -9.98 17.75 -6.97
C ALA A 115 -9.28 16.51 -6.39
N SER A 116 -9.02 16.48 -5.08
CA SER A 116 -8.43 15.30 -4.41
C SER A 116 -9.28 14.04 -4.62
N CYS A 117 -10.60 14.13 -4.46
CA CYS A 117 -11.50 13.02 -4.74
C CYS A 117 -11.47 12.60 -6.22
N GLY A 118 -11.35 13.55 -7.15
CA GLY A 118 -11.16 13.27 -8.57
C GLY A 118 -9.93 12.40 -8.83
N ILE A 119 -8.77 12.79 -8.27
CA ILE A 119 -7.52 12.04 -8.38
C ILE A 119 -7.66 10.61 -7.81
N VAL A 120 -8.31 10.47 -6.64
CA VAL A 120 -8.50 9.15 -6.00
C VAL A 120 -9.46 8.28 -6.81
N ARG A 121 -10.50 8.83 -7.45
CA ARG A 121 -11.36 8.07 -8.36
C ARG A 121 -10.56 7.51 -9.54
N GLU A 122 -9.70 8.31 -10.15
CA GLU A 122 -8.83 7.85 -11.25
C GLU A 122 -7.90 6.73 -10.79
N LEU A 123 -7.29 6.84 -9.59
CA LEU A 123 -6.48 5.77 -8.99
C LEU A 123 -7.29 4.48 -8.86
N LEU A 124 -8.47 4.55 -8.23
CA LEU A 124 -9.30 3.37 -7.99
C LEU A 124 -9.83 2.76 -9.28
N GLN A 125 -10.22 3.57 -10.27
CA GLN A 125 -10.69 3.08 -11.57
C GLN A 125 -9.58 2.35 -12.33
N HIS A 126 -8.41 2.96 -12.43
CA HIS A 126 -7.28 2.35 -13.13
C HIS A 126 -6.83 1.06 -12.44
N LEU A 127 -6.60 1.08 -11.13
CA LEU A 127 -6.02 -0.07 -10.44
C LEU A 127 -7.04 -1.17 -10.15
N SER A 128 -8.32 -0.87 -9.92
CA SER A 128 -9.34 -1.92 -9.77
C SER A 128 -9.48 -2.78 -11.03
N SER A 129 -9.29 -2.21 -12.23
CA SER A 129 -9.30 -2.97 -13.48
C SER A 129 -8.13 -3.96 -13.58
N VAL A 130 -6.95 -3.53 -13.11
CA VAL A 130 -5.75 -4.39 -13.01
C VAL A 130 -6.00 -5.49 -12.00
N PHE A 131 -6.49 -5.16 -10.80
CA PHE A 131 -6.73 -6.14 -9.75
C PHE A 131 -7.86 -7.12 -10.09
N ALA A 132 -8.88 -6.72 -10.84
CA ALA A 132 -9.89 -7.64 -11.34
C ALA A 132 -9.29 -8.73 -12.24
N ALA A 133 -8.33 -8.37 -13.11
CA ALA A 133 -7.59 -9.32 -13.94
C ALA A 133 -6.56 -10.14 -13.15
N LEU A 134 -5.94 -9.55 -12.12
CA LEU A 134 -4.93 -10.18 -11.30
C LEU A 134 -5.50 -11.20 -10.31
N GLN A 135 -6.64 -10.90 -9.68
CA GLN A 135 -7.24 -11.67 -8.59
C GLN A 135 -7.36 -13.19 -8.85
N PRO A 136 -7.76 -13.68 -10.04
CA PRO A 136 -7.79 -15.12 -10.28
C PRO A 136 -6.40 -15.77 -10.42
N LEU A 137 -5.36 -14.97 -10.66
CA LEU A 137 -3.99 -15.43 -10.90
C LEU A 137 -3.14 -15.36 -9.63
N ALA A 138 -3.17 -14.22 -8.95
CA ALA A 138 -2.30 -13.91 -7.82
C ALA A 138 -2.90 -12.86 -6.88
N LEU A 139 -2.32 -12.74 -5.68
CA LEU A 139 -2.42 -11.54 -4.84
C LEU A 139 -1.09 -10.78 -4.91
N HIS A 140 -1.13 -9.46 -5.04
CA HIS A 140 0.05 -8.60 -5.18
C HIS A 140 0.83 -8.46 -3.88
N ARG A 141 0.13 -8.30 -2.74
CA ARG A 141 0.66 -8.19 -1.37
C ARG A 141 1.53 -6.96 -1.06
N ASP A 142 1.96 -6.21 -2.07
CA ASP A 142 2.78 -4.99 -1.89
C ASP A 142 2.19 -3.77 -2.62
N VAL A 143 0.90 -3.52 -2.40
CA VAL A 143 0.22 -2.34 -2.94
C VAL A 143 0.59 -1.13 -2.08
N SER A 144 1.47 -0.28 -2.61
CA SER A 144 2.04 0.87 -1.89
C SER A 144 2.25 2.07 -2.84
N SER A 145 2.44 3.27 -2.29
CA SER A 145 2.76 4.46 -3.09
C SER A 145 4.10 4.34 -3.84
N HIS A 146 5.03 3.51 -3.38
CA HIS A 146 6.32 3.33 -4.07
C HIS A 146 6.28 2.29 -5.21
N ASN A 147 5.17 1.56 -5.35
CA ASN A 147 4.89 0.60 -6.43
C ASN A 147 3.78 1.08 -7.37
N VAL A 148 3.37 2.34 -7.24
CA VAL A 148 2.44 2.97 -8.17
C VAL A 148 3.13 4.15 -8.86
N LEU A 149 3.08 4.16 -10.18
CA LEU A 149 3.51 5.29 -11.00
C LEU A 149 2.31 6.23 -11.24
N VAL A 150 2.58 7.53 -11.28
CA VAL A 150 1.64 8.56 -11.69
C VAL A 150 2.22 9.37 -12.84
N ASP A 151 1.41 9.57 -13.88
CA ASP A 151 1.77 10.37 -15.04
C ASP A 151 0.65 11.35 -15.41
N PHE A 152 1.00 12.63 -15.48
CA PHE A 152 0.10 13.70 -15.93
C PHE A 152 0.34 14.08 -17.41
N ASN A 153 1.42 13.59 -18.03
CA ASN A 153 1.80 13.94 -19.40
C ASN A 153 1.10 13.06 -20.44
N SER A 154 0.78 11.80 -20.10
CA SER A 154 0.00 10.91 -20.97
C SER A 154 -1.49 11.27 -21.02
N ALA A 155 -1.95 12.17 -20.14
CA ALA A 155 -3.29 12.71 -20.22
C ALA A 155 -3.37 13.55 -21.49
N GLY A 156 -4.20 13.14 -22.45
CA GLY A 156 -4.53 13.99 -23.59
C GLY A 156 -5.26 15.26 -23.14
N CYS A 157 -6.28 15.68 -23.88
CA CYS A 157 -7.02 16.92 -23.55
C CYS A 157 -7.75 16.91 -22.17
N SER A 158 -7.78 15.79 -21.43
CA SER A 158 -8.53 15.65 -20.18
C SER A 158 -7.79 16.12 -18.91
N GLY A 159 -6.46 16.23 -18.94
CA GLY A 159 -5.65 16.64 -17.77
C GLY A 159 -5.71 15.70 -16.54
N ALA A 160 -6.37 14.54 -16.64
CA ALA A 160 -6.51 13.57 -15.55
C ALA A 160 -5.27 12.66 -15.43
N PRO A 161 -4.78 12.35 -14.21
CA PRO A 161 -3.61 11.51 -14.05
C PRO A 161 -3.85 10.07 -14.52
N SER A 162 -2.79 9.49 -15.05
CA SER A 162 -2.68 8.09 -15.37
C SER A 162 -1.92 7.37 -14.24
N PHE A 163 -2.51 6.33 -13.66
CA PHE A 163 -1.85 5.48 -12.67
C PHE A 163 -1.45 4.13 -13.26
N ALA A 164 -0.32 3.57 -12.82
CA ALA A 164 0.10 2.23 -13.19
C ALA A 164 0.74 1.51 -12.00
N LEU A 165 0.51 0.20 -11.89
CA LEU A 165 1.07 -0.66 -10.86
C LEU A 165 2.34 -1.33 -11.39
N ILE A 166 3.40 -1.31 -10.59
CA ILE A 166 4.70 -1.94 -10.89
C ILE A 166 5.11 -2.89 -9.77
N ASP A 167 6.12 -3.71 -10.04
CA ASP A 167 6.79 -4.62 -9.10
C ASP A 167 5.89 -5.73 -8.51
N PHE A 168 5.91 -6.89 -9.18
CA PHE A 168 5.11 -8.06 -8.78
C PHE A 168 5.96 -9.09 -8.00
N GLY A 169 7.14 -8.68 -7.51
CA GLY A 169 8.13 -9.59 -6.91
C GLY A 169 7.69 -10.25 -5.60
N LEU A 170 6.65 -9.72 -4.96
CA LEU A 170 6.07 -10.26 -3.72
C LEU A 170 4.72 -10.93 -3.93
N ALA A 171 4.27 -11.04 -5.19
CA ALA A 171 3.01 -11.66 -5.52
C ALA A 171 3.03 -13.17 -5.23
N VAL A 172 1.86 -13.71 -4.87
CA VAL A 172 1.67 -15.14 -4.58
C VAL A 172 0.50 -15.69 -5.37
N GLY A 173 0.56 -16.97 -5.75
CA GLY A 173 -0.50 -17.62 -6.52
C GLY A 173 -1.83 -17.65 -5.76
N ALA A 174 -2.90 -17.16 -6.38
CA ALA A 174 -4.22 -17.05 -5.75
C ALA A 174 -4.80 -18.42 -5.34
N ALA A 175 -4.48 -19.47 -6.10
CA ALA A 175 -4.96 -20.83 -5.84
C ALA A 175 -4.26 -21.53 -4.66
N SER A 176 -3.04 -21.13 -4.31
CA SER A 176 -2.26 -21.75 -3.22
C SER A 176 -2.30 -20.92 -1.93
N TRP A 177 -2.40 -19.60 -2.06
CA TRP A 177 -2.38 -18.66 -0.93
C TRP A 177 -3.31 -19.02 0.24
N PRO A 178 -4.59 -19.42 0.05
CA PRO A 178 -5.46 -19.78 1.17
C PRO A 178 -4.93 -20.92 2.04
N ARG A 179 -4.04 -21.77 1.53
CA ARG A 179 -3.38 -22.85 2.28
C ARG A 179 -2.03 -22.43 2.86
N ASP A 180 -1.32 -21.53 2.17
CA ASP A 180 0.08 -21.23 2.46
C ASP A 180 0.29 -19.93 3.25
N TRP A 181 -0.76 -19.11 3.44
CA TRP A 181 -0.66 -17.76 4.01
C TRP A 181 0.01 -17.68 5.40
N ASN A 182 -0.18 -18.71 6.24
CA ASN A 182 0.37 -18.77 7.59
C ASN A 182 1.80 -19.36 7.66
N ALA A 183 2.28 -19.89 6.54
CA ALA A 183 3.65 -20.40 6.38
C ALA A 183 4.53 -19.44 5.58
N SER A 184 3.93 -18.47 4.89
CA SER A 184 4.63 -17.43 4.15
C SER A 184 5.28 -16.39 5.07
N ASN A 185 6.37 -15.80 4.57
CA ASN A 185 6.97 -14.61 5.17
C ASN A 185 6.00 -13.42 5.12
N LEU A 186 6.12 -12.52 6.10
CA LEU A 186 5.53 -11.19 6.00
C LEU A 186 6.28 -10.40 4.92
N ALA A 187 5.52 -9.74 4.06
CA ALA A 187 6.04 -9.09 2.87
C ALA A 187 5.24 -7.82 2.58
N GLY A 188 5.87 -6.94 1.80
CA GLY A 188 5.33 -5.66 1.39
C GLY A 188 5.69 -4.53 2.34
N ASP A 189 5.31 -3.33 1.98
CA ASP A 189 5.57 -2.12 2.75
C ASP A 189 4.80 -2.11 4.09
N PRO A 190 5.49 -2.01 5.25
CA PRO A 190 4.83 -1.99 6.56
C PRO A 190 3.78 -0.89 6.74
N ARG A 191 3.86 0.23 6.02
CA ARG A 191 2.83 1.29 6.05
C ARG A 191 1.46 0.78 5.61
N TYR A 192 1.44 -0.18 4.68
CA TYR A 192 0.23 -0.74 4.05
C TYR A 192 -0.12 -2.15 4.56
N TRP A 193 0.61 -2.68 5.52
CA TRP A 193 0.28 -3.96 6.17
C TRP A 193 -1.09 -3.90 6.86
N THR A 194 -1.91 -4.95 6.71
CA THR A 194 -3.19 -5.09 7.42
C THR A 194 -2.97 -5.20 8.94
N PRO A 195 -3.99 -4.98 9.79
CA PRO A 195 -3.90 -5.31 11.22
C PRO A 195 -3.44 -6.75 11.47
N ALA A 196 -3.91 -7.71 10.66
CA ALA A 196 -3.51 -9.12 10.75
C ALA A 196 -2.00 -9.33 10.50
N ALA A 197 -1.39 -8.59 9.57
CA ALA A 197 0.05 -8.67 9.33
C ALA A 197 0.85 -8.16 10.55
N TRP A 198 0.40 -7.08 11.18
CA TRP A 198 0.99 -6.57 12.43
C TRP A 198 0.78 -7.54 13.60
N MET A 199 -0.39 -8.16 13.71
CA MET A 199 -0.66 -9.23 14.69
C MET A 199 0.24 -10.44 14.46
N ALA A 200 0.44 -10.84 13.21
CA ALA A 200 1.32 -11.95 12.86
C ALA A 200 2.79 -11.64 13.20
N LEU A 201 3.24 -10.40 12.99
CA LEU A 201 4.58 -9.96 13.43
C LEU A 201 4.73 -10.08 14.95
N ALA A 202 3.73 -9.60 15.70
CA ALA A 202 3.77 -9.55 17.15
C ALA A 202 3.62 -10.94 17.80
N LEU A 203 2.56 -11.65 17.42
CA LEU A 203 1.99 -12.79 18.12
C LEU A 203 1.97 -14.08 17.27
N GLY A 204 2.43 -14.02 16.02
CA GLY A 204 2.45 -15.14 15.08
C GLY A 204 1.11 -15.41 14.37
N PHE A 205 1.17 -16.11 13.24
CA PHE A 205 -0.03 -16.40 12.43
C PHE A 205 -1.08 -17.27 13.14
N ARG A 206 -0.68 -18.09 14.12
CA ARG A 206 -1.64 -18.85 14.95
C ARG A 206 -2.59 -17.94 15.71
N HIS A 207 -2.12 -16.77 16.15
CA HIS A 207 -2.97 -15.78 16.81
C HIS A 207 -4.00 -15.19 15.83
N VAL A 208 -3.58 -14.87 14.61
CA VAL A 208 -4.50 -14.39 13.55
C VAL A 208 -5.56 -15.45 13.22
N GLU A 209 -5.15 -16.73 13.15
CA GLU A 209 -6.05 -17.85 12.88
C GLU A 209 -7.02 -18.14 14.03
N SER A 210 -6.66 -17.88 15.29
CA SER A 210 -7.54 -18.08 16.44
C SER A 210 -8.29 -16.81 16.89
N HIS A 211 -8.05 -15.67 16.22
CA HIS A 211 -8.61 -14.38 16.61
C HIS A 211 -10.16 -14.40 16.60
N PRO A 212 -10.84 -13.83 17.61
CA PRO A 212 -12.31 -13.83 17.67
C PRO A 212 -12.97 -13.12 16.49
N ASN A 213 -12.41 -11.98 16.06
CA ASN A 213 -12.82 -11.30 14.83
C ASN A 213 -12.19 -11.99 13.61
N ARG A 214 -12.98 -12.82 12.92
CA ARG A 214 -12.58 -13.52 11.67
C ARG A 214 -12.36 -12.59 10.48
N GLY A 215 -12.81 -11.34 10.56
CA GLY A 215 -12.58 -10.31 9.55
C GLY A 215 -11.10 -10.09 9.28
N PHE A 216 -10.24 -10.09 10.31
CA PHE A 216 -8.80 -9.87 10.14
C PHE A 216 -8.12 -10.95 9.31
N GLN A 217 -8.42 -12.23 9.60
CA GLN A 217 -7.93 -13.35 8.82
C GLN A 217 -8.45 -13.28 7.38
N ARG A 218 -9.75 -13.06 7.20
CA ARG A 218 -10.36 -12.92 5.87
C ARG A 218 -9.71 -11.78 5.08
N GLN A 219 -9.49 -10.63 5.70
CA GLN A 219 -8.86 -9.48 5.06
C GLN A 219 -7.45 -9.82 4.58
N TYR A 220 -6.63 -10.48 5.40
CA TYR A 220 -5.28 -10.87 5.02
C TYR A 220 -5.25 -11.92 3.90
N ILE A 221 -6.16 -12.90 3.93
CA ILE A 221 -6.16 -13.99 2.94
C ILE A 221 -6.76 -13.54 1.60
N GLN A 222 -7.87 -12.80 1.63
CA GLN A 222 -8.70 -12.56 0.44
C GLN A 222 -8.69 -11.11 -0.04
N ARG A 223 -8.37 -10.17 0.85
CA ARG A 223 -8.55 -8.73 0.61
C ARG A 223 -7.29 -7.91 0.93
N ILE A 224 -6.11 -8.53 0.93
CA ILE A 224 -4.86 -7.82 1.25
C ILE A 224 -4.59 -6.70 0.25
N ASP A 225 -4.86 -6.94 -1.03
CA ASP A 225 -4.72 -5.93 -2.09
C ASP A 225 -5.83 -4.86 -2.03
N HIS A 226 -7.04 -5.23 -1.59
CA HIS A 226 -8.14 -4.27 -1.35
C HIS A 226 -7.75 -3.31 -0.23
N TYR A 227 -7.23 -3.85 0.88
CA TYR A 227 -6.75 -3.05 2.00
C TYR A 227 -5.62 -2.10 1.58
N GLY A 228 -4.59 -2.63 0.90
CA GLY A 228 -3.46 -1.82 0.45
C GLY A 228 -3.90 -0.68 -0.49
N LEU A 229 -4.79 -0.96 -1.45
CA LEU A 229 -5.33 0.07 -2.33
C LEU A 229 -6.22 1.09 -1.58
N GLY A 230 -7.02 0.62 -0.61
CA GLY A 230 -7.84 1.50 0.22
C GLY A 230 -7.00 2.47 1.06
N VAL A 231 -5.93 1.97 1.69
CA VAL A 231 -4.96 2.79 2.44
C VAL A 231 -4.28 3.80 1.50
N LEU A 232 -3.86 3.39 0.30
CA LEU A 232 -3.27 4.28 -0.70
C LEU A 232 -4.26 5.37 -1.16
N GLY A 233 -5.54 5.02 -1.36
CA GLY A 233 -6.58 5.98 -1.70
C GLY A 233 -6.83 7.01 -0.60
N LEU A 234 -6.79 6.59 0.67
CA LEU A 234 -6.93 7.50 1.83
C LEU A 234 -5.71 8.39 2.01
N GLU A 235 -4.51 7.85 1.84
CA GLU A 235 -3.26 8.61 1.84
C GLU A 235 -3.31 9.72 0.79
N LEU A 236 -3.65 9.38 -0.45
CA LEU A 236 -3.75 10.33 -1.54
C LEU A 236 -4.84 11.40 -1.29
N LEU A 237 -6.02 10.98 -0.81
CA LEU A 237 -7.12 11.88 -0.47
C LEU A 237 -6.70 12.94 0.55
N PHE A 238 -6.22 12.49 1.70
CA PHE A 238 -5.96 13.37 2.84
C PHE A 238 -4.61 14.07 2.79
N ALA A 239 -3.63 13.54 2.03
CA ALA A 239 -2.41 14.27 1.75
C ALA A 239 -2.66 15.43 0.77
N LEU A 240 -3.41 15.23 -0.31
CA LEU A 240 -3.65 16.29 -1.30
C LEU A 240 -4.63 17.36 -0.83
N TRP A 241 -5.68 16.97 -0.09
CA TRP A 241 -6.73 17.90 0.34
C TRP A 241 -6.20 18.94 1.34
N ASP A 242 -6.37 20.22 0.98
CA ASP A 242 -6.17 21.36 1.87
C ASP A 242 -7.43 21.60 2.74
N PRO A 243 -7.39 21.31 4.06
CA PRO A 243 -8.54 21.53 4.92
C PRO A 243 -8.90 23.01 5.12
N ASP A 244 -7.97 23.93 4.85
CA ASP A 244 -8.16 25.37 5.07
C ASP A 244 -8.89 26.06 3.90
N GLN A 245 -8.90 25.44 2.72
CA GLN A 245 -9.63 25.92 1.54
C GLN A 245 -11.15 25.67 1.59
N CYS A 246 -11.64 24.90 2.57
CA CYS A 246 -13.04 24.51 2.63
C CYS A 246 -13.77 25.17 3.81
N HIS A 247 -14.87 25.86 3.51
CA HIS A 247 -15.82 26.31 4.54
C HIS A 247 -16.28 25.12 5.38
N GLU A 248 -16.41 25.32 6.70
CA GLU A 248 -16.70 24.24 7.66
C GLU A 248 -17.96 23.43 7.30
N GLU A 249 -18.99 24.11 6.80
CA GLU A 249 -20.25 23.48 6.36
C GLU A 249 -20.09 22.58 5.13
N ALA A 250 -19.19 22.93 4.20
CA ALA A 250 -18.97 22.19 2.95
C ALA A 250 -18.14 20.91 3.15
N ALA A 251 -17.46 20.76 4.29
CA ALA A 251 -16.68 19.57 4.66
C ALA A 251 -17.14 18.94 5.98
N ALA A 252 -18.41 19.13 6.35
CA ALA A 252 -18.98 18.55 7.55
C ALA A 252 -18.82 17.01 7.57
N GLY A 253 -18.37 16.48 8.70
CA GLY A 253 -17.98 15.06 8.87
C GLY A 253 -16.61 14.69 8.27
N LEU A 254 -16.16 15.36 7.20
CA LEU A 254 -14.90 15.04 6.55
C LEU A 254 -13.68 15.49 7.38
N ARG A 255 -13.79 16.59 8.12
CA ARG A 255 -12.74 16.99 9.10
C ARG A 255 -12.53 15.92 10.18
N GLN A 256 -13.61 15.27 10.63
CA GLN A 256 -13.52 14.15 11.58
C GLN A 256 -12.85 12.94 10.93
N ALA A 257 -13.22 12.62 9.68
CA ALA A 257 -12.57 11.55 8.93
C ALA A 257 -11.06 11.80 8.72
N ARG A 258 -10.66 13.04 8.39
CA ARG A 258 -9.25 13.43 8.31
C ARG A 258 -8.54 13.30 9.65
N SER A 259 -9.16 13.76 10.74
CA SER A 259 -8.57 13.62 12.08
C SER A 259 -8.34 12.15 12.46
N ALA A 260 -9.35 11.29 12.22
CA ALA A 260 -9.22 9.85 12.44
C ALA A 260 -8.10 9.24 11.57
N TRP A 261 -8.03 9.63 10.29
CA TRP A 261 -6.98 9.21 9.37
C TRP A 261 -5.60 9.64 9.85
N CYS A 262 -5.41 10.91 10.22
CA CYS A 262 -4.13 11.42 10.70
C CYS A 262 -3.64 10.67 11.94
N ALA A 263 -4.54 10.34 12.87
CA ALA A 263 -4.19 9.55 14.06
C ALA A 263 -3.77 8.10 13.69
N PHE A 264 -4.54 7.44 12.82
CA PHE A 264 -4.20 6.12 12.30
C PHE A 264 -2.85 6.11 11.55
N TRP A 265 -2.66 7.08 10.65
CA TRP A 265 -1.49 7.18 9.79
C TRP A 265 -0.23 7.54 10.57
N ALA A 266 -0.34 8.37 11.60
CA ALA A 266 0.76 8.66 12.52
C ALA A 266 1.24 7.39 13.25
N LEU A 267 0.31 6.53 13.70
CA LEU A 267 0.68 5.25 14.31
C LEU A 267 1.33 4.31 13.30
N LYS A 268 0.78 4.20 12.08
CA LYS A 268 1.39 3.40 10.99
C LYS A 268 2.82 3.83 10.68
N PHE A 269 3.05 5.13 10.52
CA PHE A 269 4.39 5.65 10.26
C PHE A 269 5.35 5.42 11.42
N ARG A 270 4.89 5.50 12.67
CA ARG A 270 5.71 5.16 13.84
C ARG A 270 6.15 3.69 13.80
N LEU A 271 5.22 2.77 13.52
CA LEU A 271 5.53 1.35 13.40
C LEU A 271 6.48 1.07 12.23
N PHE A 272 6.26 1.71 11.08
CA PHE A 272 7.14 1.64 9.90
C PHE A 272 8.56 2.11 10.22
N GLN A 273 8.71 3.31 10.81
CA GLN A 273 10.02 3.85 11.17
C GLN A 273 10.72 2.98 12.21
N MET A 274 10.00 2.51 13.24
CA MET A 274 10.56 1.58 14.21
C MET A 274 11.01 0.27 13.56
N PHE A 275 10.23 -0.28 12.62
CA PHE A 275 10.58 -1.48 11.88
C PHE A 275 11.88 -1.32 11.08
N HIS A 276 12.04 -0.21 10.38
CA HIS A 276 13.23 0.05 9.56
C HIS A 276 14.45 0.49 10.37
N LEU A 277 14.27 1.32 11.40
CA LEU A 277 15.37 1.88 12.18
C LEU A 277 15.86 0.96 13.32
N GLN A 278 14.95 0.18 13.91
CA GLN A 278 15.24 -0.66 15.08
C GLN A 278 15.10 -2.15 14.77
N GLY A 279 14.56 -2.50 13.61
CA GLY A 279 14.36 -3.88 13.16
C GLY A 279 13.06 -4.51 13.65
N ALA A 280 12.74 -5.66 13.04
CA ALA A 280 11.53 -6.41 13.30
C ALA A 280 11.40 -6.87 14.76
N ARG A 281 12.51 -7.28 15.40
CA ARG A 281 12.50 -7.78 16.79
C ARG A 281 12.13 -6.69 17.80
N ALA A 282 12.71 -5.49 17.67
CA ALA A 282 12.37 -4.36 18.54
C ALA A 282 10.90 -3.95 18.34
N THR A 283 10.45 -3.95 17.09
CA THR A 283 9.05 -3.69 16.75
C THR A 283 8.10 -4.72 17.35
N GLN A 284 8.44 -6.01 17.25
CA GLN A 284 7.68 -7.10 17.87
C GLN A 284 7.60 -6.92 19.39
N GLN A 285 8.71 -6.60 20.06
CA GLN A 285 8.74 -6.35 21.50
C GLN A 285 7.85 -5.16 21.90
N TYR A 286 7.88 -4.06 21.13
CA TYR A 286 6.97 -2.93 21.36
C TYR A 286 5.50 -3.34 21.21
N LEU A 287 5.18 -4.13 20.18
CA LEU A 287 3.81 -4.57 19.93
C LEU A 287 3.27 -5.50 21.03
N ASP A 288 4.12 -6.37 21.55
CA ASP A 288 3.76 -7.38 22.55
C ASP A 288 3.75 -6.82 23.99
N SER A 289 4.72 -5.97 24.33
CA SER A 289 4.96 -5.57 25.73
C SER A 289 4.52 -4.14 26.08
N SER A 290 4.04 -3.34 25.13
CA SER A 290 3.65 -1.95 25.43
C SER A 290 2.37 -1.90 26.25
N PRO A 291 2.33 -1.10 27.35
CA PRO A 291 1.14 -1.00 28.22
C PRO A 291 -0.08 -0.40 27.52
N HIS A 292 0.11 0.21 26.34
CA HIS A 292 -0.93 0.88 25.57
C HIS A 292 -1.55 -0.02 24.48
N ASN A 293 -1.22 -1.31 24.45
CA ASN A 293 -1.72 -2.28 23.47
C ASN A 293 -1.80 -1.71 22.03
N PRO A 294 -0.65 -1.44 21.38
CA PRO A 294 -0.62 -0.75 20.10
C PRO A 294 -1.38 -1.47 18.97
N LEU A 295 -1.58 -2.80 19.08
CA LEU A 295 -2.38 -3.56 18.12
C LEU A 295 -3.88 -3.28 18.27
N GLU A 296 -4.40 -3.28 19.50
CA GLU A 296 -5.79 -2.90 19.78
C GLU A 296 -6.01 -1.44 19.35
N ARG A 297 -5.09 -0.54 19.71
CA ARG A 297 -5.15 0.85 19.30
C ARG A 297 -5.15 1.02 17.77
N LEU A 298 -4.34 0.23 17.05
CA LEU A 298 -4.33 0.23 15.59
C LEU A 298 -5.70 -0.15 15.01
N CYS A 299 -6.32 -1.19 15.57
CA CYS A 299 -7.65 -1.65 15.14
C CYS A 299 -8.74 -0.61 15.46
N GLU A 300 -8.72 -0.03 16.66
CA GLU A 300 -9.63 1.06 17.05
C GLU A 300 -9.53 2.26 16.11
N LEU A 301 -8.31 2.70 15.81
CA LEU A 301 -8.08 3.84 14.93
C LEU A 301 -8.58 3.56 13.52
N LEU A 302 -8.33 2.35 12.98
CA LEU A 302 -8.86 1.94 11.69
C LEU A 302 -10.40 1.90 11.68
N ALA A 303 -11.02 1.33 12.70
CA ALA A 303 -12.48 1.33 12.85
C ALA A 303 -13.03 2.77 12.92
N GLY A 304 -12.34 3.67 13.62
CA GLY A 304 -12.64 5.10 13.66
C GLY A 304 -12.57 5.78 12.29
N VAL A 305 -11.59 5.42 11.45
CA VAL A 305 -11.51 5.87 10.05
C VAL A 305 -12.72 5.39 9.26
N CYS A 306 -13.04 4.09 9.31
CA CYS A 306 -14.19 3.53 8.60
C CYS A 306 -15.51 4.17 9.03
N HIS A 307 -15.72 4.34 10.34
CA HIS A 307 -16.91 4.98 10.90
C HIS A 307 -17.04 6.44 10.43
N SER A 308 -15.95 7.21 10.52
CA SER A 308 -15.94 8.62 10.16
C SER A 308 -16.15 8.84 8.64
N LEU A 309 -15.59 7.97 7.79
CA LEU A 309 -15.84 8.00 6.35
C LEU A 309 -17.30 7.70 6.01
N ARG A 310 -17.91 6.71 6.66
CA ARG A 310 -19.34 6.39 6.48
C ARG A 310 -20.24 7.53 6.95
N ALA A 311 -19.91 8.15 8.08
CA ALA A 311 -20.60 9.33 8.57
C ALA A 311 -20.48 10.51 7.59
N ALA A 312 -19.27 10.78 7.09
CA ALA A 312 -19.03 11.80 6.06
C ALA A 312 -19.84 11.50 4.79
N ALA A 313 -19.90 10.24 4.35
CA ALA A 313 -20.70 9.81 3.19
C ALA A 313 -22.22 9.95 3.38
N ALA A 314 -22.71 9.90 4.61
CA ALA A 314 -24.12 10.10 4.93
C ALA A 314 -24.50 11.59 5.03
N HIS A 315 -23.52 12.49 5.17
CA HIS A 315 -23.77 13.91 5.30
C HIS A 315 -24.19 14.55 3.96
N PRO A 316 -25.28 15.33 3.89
CA PRO A 316 -25.77 15.92 2.63
C PRO A 316 -24.76 16.78 1.88
N ALA A 317 -23.91 17.53 2.59
CA ALA A 317 -22.85 18.35 1.99
C ALA A 317 -21.86 17.53 1.14
N ASN A 318 -21.72 16.23 1.41
CA ASN A 318 -20.80 15.34 0.72
C ASN A 318 -21.47 14.46 -0.33
N ALA A 319 -22.73 14.74 -0.73
CA ALA A 319 -23.50 13.87 -1.62
C ALA A 319 -22.76 13.52 -2.93
N GLY A 320 -22.02 14.47 -3.51
CA GLY A 320 -21.23 14.25 -4.73
C GLY A 320 -20.02 13.30 -4.56
N GLN A 321 -19.55 13.09 -3.33
CA GLN A 321 -18.38 12.26 -2.99
C GLN A 321 -18.75 11.03 -2.16
N ALA A 322 -20.01 10.88 -1.77
CA ALA A 322 -20.48 9.84 -0.85
C ALA A 322 -20.11 8.42 -1.28
N LEU A 323 -20.22 8.11 -2.58
CA LEU A 323 -19.87 6.79 -3.11
C LEU A 323 -18.37 6.48 -2.95
N LEU A 324 -17.50 7.47 -3.20
CA LEU A 324 -16.06 7.32 -3.01
C LEU A 324 -15.73 7.00 -1.55
N PHE A 325 -16.32 7.74 -0.61
CA PHE A 325 -16.08 7.53 0.82
C PHE A 325 -16.57 6.16 1.31
N ARG A 326 -17.69 5.67 0.79
CA ARG A 326 -18.18 4.30 1.07
C ARG A 326 -17.23 3.24 0.51
N VAL A 327 -16.75 3.42 -0.71
CA VAL A 327 -15.77 2.50 -1.33
C VAL A 327 -14.48 2.46 -0.52
N LEU A 328 -13.90 3.62 -0.18
CA LEU A 328 -12.67 3.69 0.62
C LEU A 328 -12.84 3.04 1.99
N ALA A 329 -13.97 3.28 2.67
CA ALA A 329 -14.28 2.62 3.93
C ALA A 329 -14.37 1.10 3.78
N ASP A 330 -15.04 0.58 2.74
CA ASP A 330 -15.16 -0.86 2.49
C ASP A 330 -13.82 -1.53 2.17
N LEU A 331 -12.95 -0.85 1.42
CA LEU A 331 -11.65 -1.40 1.04
C LEU A 331 -10.75 -1.67 2.26
N VAL A 332 -10.80 -0.80 3.27
CA VAL A 332 -9.94 -0.90 4.47
C VAL A 332 -10.61 -1.61 5.65
N ASP A 333 -11.94 -1.74 5.66
CA ASP A 333 -12.69 -2.45 6.70
C ASP A 333 -12.48 -3.98 6.58
N GLU A 334 -12.20 -4.66 7.70
CA GLU A 334 -12.03 -6.10 7.71
C GLU A 334 -13.33 -6.85 7.37
N GLY A 335 -14.47 -6.20 7.62
CA GLY A 335 -15.84 -6.54 7.26
C GLY A 335 -16.22 -6.21 5.82
N GLY A 336 -15.41 -5.47 5.07
CA GLY A 336 -15.70 -5.05 3.70
C GLY A 336 -15.93 -6.19 2.71
N SER A 337 -16.75 -5.93 1.70
CA SER A 337 -17.27 -6.96 0.79
C SER A 337 -17.25 -6.59 -0.69
N LEU A 338 -16.92 -5.36 -1.07
CA LEU A 338 -16.90 -4.96 -2.47
C LEU A 338 -15.85 -5.76 -3.24
N SER A 339 -16.27 -6.34 -4.36
CA SER A 339 -15.38 -6.90 -5.38
C SER A 339 -14.76 -5.79 -6.24
N TRP A 340 -13.68 -6.11 -6.96
CA TRP A 340 -13.06 -5.17 -7.90
C TRP A 340 -14.01 -4.68 -9.00
N ALA A 341 -14.92 -5.55 -9.46
CA ALA A 341 -15.94 -5.19 -10.43
C ALA A 341 -16.94 -4.17 -9.85
N GLU A 342 -17.38 -4.36 -8.59
CA GLU A 342 -18.27 -3.43 -7.90
C GLU A 342 -17.59 -2.10 -7.60
N VAL A 343 -16.32 -2.09 -7.17
CA VAL A 343 -15.53 -0.85 -6.98
C VAL A 343 -15.57 0.00 -8.24
N ARG A 344 -15.33 -0.63 -9.40
CA ARG A 344 -15.36 0.06 -10.70
C ARG A 344 -16.77 0.52 -11.10
N ALA A 345 -17.79 -0.30 -10.85
CA ALA A 345 -19.17 0.03 -11.18
C ALA A 345 -19.75 1.14 -10.29
N THR A 346 -19.33 1.20 -9.01
CA THR A 346 -19.79 2.20 -8.04
C THR A 346 -19.17 3.58 -8.27
N LEU A 347 -17.97 3.65 -8.83
CA LEU A 347 -17.29 4.92 -9.10
C LEU A 347 -17.48 5.30 -10.57
N PRO A 348 -18.44 6.18 -10.92
CA PRO A 348 -18.61 6.61 -12.30
C PRO A 348 -17.32 7.24 -12.81
N ALA A 349 -17.00 7.00 -14.08
CA ALA A 349 -15.87 7.63 -14.77
C ALA A 349 -15.85 9.12 -14.43
N GLY A 350 -14.72 9.61 -13.92
CA GLY A 350 -14.61 10.99 -13.49
C GLY A 350 -15.03 11.92 -14.62
N ARG A 351 -15.87 12.91 -14.32
CA ARG A 351 -16.01 14.04 -15.25
C ARG A 351 -14.61 14.66 -15.33
N PRO A 352 -14.05 14.90 -16.54
CA PRO A 352 -12.71 15.46 -16.66
C PRO A 352 -12.63 16.70 -15.78
N ALA A 353 -11.71 16.69 -14.82
CA ALA A 353 -11.50 17.82 -13.93
C ALA A 353 -11.25 19.06 -14.79
N ALA A 354 -11.82 20.21 -14.40
CA ALA A 354 -11.47 21.47 -15.04
C ALA A 354 -9.93 21.56 -15.05
N PRO A 355 -9.30 21.90 -16.18
CA PRO A 355 -7.86 21.87 -16.33
C PRO A 355 -7.25 22.62 -15.17
N MET A 356 -6.47 21.90 -14.35
CA MET A 356 -5.76 22.53 -13.25
C MET A 356 -4.88 23.58 -13.88
N SER A 357 -5.19 24.86 -13.64
CA SER A 357 -4.27 25.92 -14.00
C SER A 357 -2.98 25.58 -13.27
N PRO A 358 -1.86 25.34 -13.96
CA PRO A 358 -0.61 25.04 -13.29
C PRO A 358 -0.35 26.23 -12.38
N SER A 359 -0.58 26.05 -11.09
CA SER A 359 -0.20 27.03 -10.10
C SER A 359 1.29 27.22 -10.34
N ALA A 360 1.68 28.44 -10.70
CA ALA A 360 3.05 28.84 -10.99
C ALA A 360 3.90 28.84 -9.70
N ALA A 361 3.77 27.78 -8.90
CA ALA A 361 4.67 27.39 -7.85
C ALA A 361 5.98 26.96 -8.53
N VAL A 362 6.78 27.97 -8.86
CA VAL A 362 8.22 28.02 -8.68
C VAL A 362 8.88 26.64 -8.77
N LEU A 363 8.89 26.07 -9.97
CA LEU A 363 10.02 25.26 -10.40
C LEU A 363 11.17 26.24 -10.65
N SER A 364 11.71 26.82 -9.57
CA SER A 364 13.04 27.41 -9.66
C SER A 364 13.95 26.26 -10.08
N PRO A 365 14.67 26.36 -11.22
CA PRO A 365 15.71 25.41 -11.50
C PRO A 365 16.67 25.49 -10.33
N VAL A 366 16.90 24.36 -9.65
CA VAL A 366 18.02 24.23 -8.73
C VAL A 366 19.26 24.44 -9.58
N HIS A 367 19.71 25.69 -9.64
CA HIS A 367 21.01 26.05 -10.17
C HIS A 367 22.03 25.35 -9.28
N SER A 368 22.63 24.28 -9.82
CA SER A 368 23.92 23.79 -9.37
C SER A 368 24.88 24.98 -9.35
N SER A 369 25.39 25.30 -8.17
CA SER A 369 26.38 26.35 -7.95
C SER A 369 27.67 26.02 -8.71
N SER A 370 27.86 26.73 -9.82
CA SER A 370 29.12 26.78 -10.57
C SER A 370 30.13 27.64 -9.81
N GLY A 371 31.13 26.99 -9.22
CA GLY A 371 32.41 27.62 -8.87
C GLY A 371 33.24 27.90 -10.14
N ALA A 372 33.99 29.01 -10.12
CA ALA A 372 34.69 29.61 -11.24
C ALA A 372 35.80 28.74 -11.89
N ALA A 373 36.07 29.05 -13.17
CA ALA A 373 36.88 28.36 -14.18
C ALA A 373 38.42 28.42 -13.98
N PRO A 374 39.24 27.79 -14.86
CA PRO A 374 39.57 28.46 -16.14
C PRO A 374 39.66 27.57 -17.41
N CYS A 375 39.23 28.20 -18.50
CA CYS A 375 39.54 28.07 -19.94
C CYS A 375 40.58 27.03 -20.42
N ILE A 376 40.15 26.06 -21.27
CA ILE A 376 40.97 25.41 -22.32
C ILE A 376 40.10 25.14 -23.58
N MET A 377 40.75 25.25 -24.74
CA MET A 377 40.26 25.23 -26.13
C MET A 377 39.34 24.07 -26.58
N ARG A 378 38.52 24.39 -27.58
CA ARG A 378 37.72 23.53 -28.48
C ARG A 378 38.48 22.28 -28.98
N GLN A 379 37.82 21.12 -28.87
CA GLN A 379 37.83 20.06 -29.89
C GLN A 379 36.45 19.41 -29.98
N ARG A 380 35.95 19.23 -31.21
CA ARG A 380 34.69 18.57 -31.55
C ARG A 380 34.88 17.05 -31.47
N SER A 381 34.01 16.37 -30.72
CA SER A 381 33.88 14.91 -30.67
C SER A 381 32.39 14.51 -30.80
N PRO A 382 32.07 13.32 -31.35
CA PRO A 382 30.70 12.90 -31.70
C PRO A 382 29.86 12.57 -30.45
N PRO A 383 28.51 12.49 -30.57
CA PRO A 383 27.66 12.24 -29.41
C PRO A 383 27.86 10.82 -28.86
N PRO A 384 27.83 10.62 -27.53
CA PRO A 384 27.92 9.29 -26.94
C PRO A 384 26.59 8.54 -27.14
N ALA A 385 26.73 7.22 -27.29
CA ALA A 385 25.65 6.26 -27.39
C ALA A 385 24.74 6.27 -26.15
N LEU A 386 23.45 5.99 -26.38
CA LEU A 386 22.40 5.79 -25.37
C LEU A 386 22.85 4.84 -24.26
N THR A 387 23.07 5.38 -23.06
CA THR A 387 23.34 4.62 -21.84
C THR A 387 22.03 4.00 -21.35
N ALA A 388 21.96 2.66 -21.29
CA ALA A 388 20.88 1.95 -20.63
C ALA A 388 20.79 2.35 -19.15
N ILE A 389 19.64 2.88 -18.72
CA ILE A 389 19.36 3.12 -17.31
C ILE A 389 19.07 1.77 -16.66
N VAL A 390 20.10 1.19 -16.02
CA VAL A 390 19.95 0.01 -15.16
C VAL A 390 19.48 0.50 -13.79
N ALA A 391 18.19 0.39 -13.51
CA ALA A 391 17.67 0.58 -12.16
C ALA A 391 17.95 -0.67 -11.32
N THR A 392 19.05 -0.70 -10.58
CA THR A 392 19.26 -1.70 -9.52
C THR A 392 18.49 -1.28 -8.28
N ARG A 393 17.32 -1.89 -8.02
CA ARG A 393 16.60 -1.74 -6.76
C ARG A 393 17.02 -2.87 -5.81
N ALA A 394 17.46 -2.54 -4.60
CA ALA A 394 17.71 -3.53 -3.55
C ALA A 394 16.39 -4.19 -3.16
N ALA A 395 16.39 -5.52 -2.98
CA ALA A 395 15.20 -6.27 -2.61
C ALA A 395 14.61 -5.75 -1.28
N ALA A 396 13.29 -5.59 -1.22
CA ALA A 396 12.58 -5.28 0.02
C ALA A 396 12.88 -6.36 1.09
N PRO A 397 12.93 -6.00 2.38
CA PRO A 397 13.22 -6.96 3.44
C PRO A 397 12.08 -7.99 3.54
N VAL A 398 12.35 -9.23 3.14
CA VAL A 398 11.49 -10.39 3.40
C VAL A 398 11.82 -10.89 4.81
N LEU A 399 10.88 -10.78 5.75
CA LEU A 399 11.09 -11.27 7.11
C LEU A 399 10.63 -12.73 7.23
N ALA A 400 11.59 -13.64 7.33
CA ALA A 400 11.33 -14.98 7.80
C ALA A 400 11.05 -14.96 9.31
N ILE A 401 9.81 -15.28 9.70
CA ILE A 401 9.48 -15.48 11.12
C ILE A 401 10.06 -16.83 11.55
N PRO A 402 10.97 -16.89 12.54
CA PRO A 402 11.56 -18.15 12.99
C PRO A 402 10.47 -19.11 13.48
N ARG A 403 10.48 -20.35 12.96
CA ARG A 403 9.65 -21.44 13.50
C ARG A 403 10.22 -21.85 14.85
N THR A 404 9.56 -21.55 15.95
CA THR A 404 9.78 -22.25 17.21
C THR A 404 9.03 -23.59 17.16
N PRO A 405 9.72 -24.75 17.13
CA PRO A 405 9.05 -26.03 17.33
C PRO A 405 8.54 -26.07 18.78
N ILE A 406 7.24 -25.92 18.97
CA ILE A 406 6.60 -26.19 20.25
C ILE A 406 6.53 -27.71 20.40
N ALA A 407 7.28 -28.24 21.37
CA ALA A 407 7.13 -29.62 21.80
C ALA A 407 5.68 -29.83 22.26
N VAL A 408 4.94 -30.64 21.50
CA VAL A 408 3.60 -31.09 21.90
C VAL A 408 3.82 -32.05 23.07
N THR A 409 3.67 -31.56 24.30
CA THR A 409 3.54 -32.44 25.47
C THR A 409 2.30 -33.30 25.30
N ALA A 410 2.49 -34.61 25.32
CA ALA A 410 1.47 -35.63 25.16
C ALA A 410 0.29 -35.43 26.15
N PRO A 411 -0.93 -35.87 25.79
CA PRO A 411 -2.09 -35.76 26.65
C PRO A 411 -1.91 -36.62 27.90
N VAL A 412 -2.06 -36.00 29.07
CA VAL A 412 -2.15 -36.68 30.36
C VAL A 412 -3.45 -37.49 30.39
N THR A 413 -3.33 -38.80 30.51
CA THR A 413 -4.44 -39.74 30.75
C THR A 413 -5.16 -39.42 32.06
N PRO A 414 -6.51 -39.45 32.10
CA PRO A 414 -7.26 -39.22 33.33
C PRO A 414 -7.24 -40.48 34.20
N VAL A 415 -6.83 -40.33 35.46
CA VAL A 415 -7.00 -41.35 36.50
C VAL A 415 -8.40 -41.19 37.09
N ALA A 416 -9.18 -42.26 37.00
CA ALA A 416 -10.49 -42.39 37.62
C ALA A 416 -10.36 -42.56 39.14
N GLY A 417 -11.14 -41.78 39.90
CA GLY A 417 -11.22 -41.91 41.36
C GLY A 417 -12.27 -40.97 41.93
N ALA A 418 -13.52 -41.42 41.96
CA ALA A 418 -14.65 -40.72 42.57
C ALA A 418 -14.77 -41.05 44.06
N ALA A 419 -15.05 -40.04 44.89
CA ALA A 419 -15.94 -40.12 46.05
C ALA A 419 -16.25 -38.69 46.60
N PRO A 420 -17.40 -38.48 47.28
CA PRO A 420 -18.19 -37.25 47.18
C PRO A 420 -18.29 -36.46 48.50
N PHE A 421 -18.63 -35.16 48.45
CA PHE A 421 -19.19 -34.38 49.58
C PHE A 421 -19.78 -33.03 49.10
N PRO A 422 -20.59 -32.30 49.89
CA PRO A 422 -22.04 -32.21 49.70
C PRO A 422 -22.55 -30.81 49.31
N GLN A 423 -23.86 -30.75 49.14
CA GLN A 423 -24.68 -29.59 48.80
C GLN A 423 -24.77 -28.49 49.88
N ARG A 424 -25.01 -27.27 49.34
CA ARG A 424 -25.75 -26.10 49.87
C ARG A 424 -25.11 -25.24 50.96
N LEU A 425 -25.00 -23.94 50.65
CA LEU A 425 -25.79 -22.90 51.33
C LEU A 425 -26.02 -21.69 50.40
N SER A 426 -27.27 -21.23 50.42
CA SER A 426 -27.80 -20.01 49.81
C SER A 426 -27.33 -18.78 50.58
N LEU A 427 -27.17 -17.63 49.92
CA LEU A 427 -27.60 -16.32 50.43
C LEU A 427 -27.66 -15.30 49.28
N GLY A 428 -28.75 -14.54 49.27
CA GLY A 428 -29.17 -13.61 48.22
C GLY A 428 -28.52 -12.21 48.26
N PRO A 429 -29.17 -11.19 47.68
CA PRO A 429 -28.51 -10.11 46.93
C PRO A 429 -28.38 -8.78 47.70
N ALA A 430 -27.43 -7.93 47.28
CA ALA A 430 -27.35 -6.55 47.75
C ALA A 430 -27.19 -5.54 46.60
N ARG A 431 -28.10 -4.55 46.61
CA ARG A 431 -28.22 -3.34 45.80
C ARG A 431 -27.20 -2.25 46.20
N MET A 432 -27.23 -1.17 45.41
CA MET A 432 -26.92 0.26 45.70
C MET A 432 -25.56 0.76 45.21
N ALA A 433 -25.39 2.00 44.74
CA ALA A 433 -26.25 3.09 44.24
C ALA A 433 -25.30 4.23 43.80
N CYS A 434 -25.74 5.07 42.88
CA CYS A 434 -25.07 6.31 42.48
C CYS A 434 -24.82 7.28 43.65
N ARG A 435 -23.78 8.12 43.54
CA ARG A 435 -23.91 9.57 43.74
C ARG A 435 -22.73 10.36 43.16
N ALA A 436 -23.11 11.45 42.51
CA ALA A 436 -22.26 12.55 42.09
C ALA A 436 -21.93 13.47 43.27
N ALA A 437 -20.80 14.17 43.15
CA ALA A 437 -20.59 15.55 43.55
C ALA A 437 -19.54 16.15 42.61
#